data_AF-A0A2N1N7Z1-F1
#
_entry.id   AF-A0A2N1N7Z1-F1
#
_cell.length_a   1.000
_cell.length_b   1.000
_cell.length_c   1.000
_cell.angle_alpha   90.00
_cell.angle_beta   90.00
_cell.angle_gamma   90.00
#
_symmetry.space_group_name_H-M   'P 1'
#
loop_
_entity.id
_entity.type
_entity.pdbx_description
1 polymer ?
#
loop_
_entity_poly.entity_id
_entity_poly.type
_entity_poly.pdbx_seq_one_letter_code
_entity_poly.pdbx_strand_id
1 'polypeptide(L)'
;MEIFISRLKLLLDTLPTLNHLQLQRPSIYDSSWLCPSCNSATEDLQHLWECPCNLTEYKPRITHRALFRTFKTTLLDKFLHTPTSTVLPQTFDLDFLSLDCWSTTSSSVSYHWLTRGLIPSSLTSFLRAWFSNAQILDVIAPALKDFHFTIYVEIWICRSILFNAWEKSKGITISQKRSSTSQQRITTSPATSSPLSSSMASVSSDSWVSWVSSSIVQGGSWISYLDFLRRLTVQPLRLRVSFW
;
A
#
# COMPACT_ATOMS: atom_id res chain seq x y z
N MET A 1 -15.42 -4.74 1.68
CA MET A 1 -15.05 -3.36 2.08
C MET A 1 -13.67 -3.31 2.73
N GLU A 2 -13.39 -4.19 3.69
CA GLU A 2 -12.11 -4.22 4.45
C GLU A 2 -10.85 -4.43 3.60
N ILE A 3 -10.88 -5.36 2.63
CA ILE A 3 -9.71 -5.62 1.76
C ILE A 3 -9.36 -4.39 0.91
N PHE A 4 -10.35 -3.65 0.42
CA PHE A 4 -10.10 -2.42 -0.34
C PHE A 4 -9.43 -1.35 0.52
N ILE A 5 -9.93 -1.18 1.75
CA ILE A 5 -9.33 -0.25 2.72
C ILE A 5 -7.91 -0.68 3.07
N SER A 6 -7.66 -1.98 3.26
CA SER A 6 -6.32 -2.49 3.51
C SER A 6 -5.37 -2.25 2.35
N ARG A 7 -5.82 -2.44 1.10
CA ARG A 7 -5.01 -2.17 -0.10
C ARG A 7 -4.66 -0.69 -0.24
N LEU A 8 -5.62 0.20 0.03
CA LEU A 8 -5.37 1.64 0.01
C LEU A 8 -4.39 2.04 1.12
N LYS A 9 -4.56 1.51 2.34
CA LYS A 9 -3.64 1.77 3.45
C LYS A 9 -2.24 1.25 3.17
N LEU A 10 -2.13 0.08 2.54
CA LEU A 10 -0.87 -0.51 2.10
C LEU A 10 -0.16 0.36 1.06
N LEU A 11 -0.91 0.85 0.07
CA LEU A 11 -0.37 1.76 -0.94
C LEU A 11 0.14 3.08 -0.34
N LEU A 12 -0.55 3.59 0.69
CA LEU A 12 -0.24 4.88 1.33
C LEU A 12 0.68 4.77 2.56
N ASP A 13 1.23 3.58 2.87
CA ASP A 13 2.02 3.32 4.08
C ASP A 13 1.30 3.72 5.40
N THR A 14 -0.03 3.62 5.43
CA THR A 14 -0.89 3.93 6.59
C THR A 14 -1.48 2.69 7.26
N LEU A 15 -0.88 1.52 7.03
CA LEU A 15 -1.21 0.34 7.83
C LEU A 15 -0.80 0.59 9.28
N PRO A 16 -1.62 0.17 10.28
CA PRO A 16 -1.33 0.36 11.70
C PRO A 16 -0.22 -0.59 12.19
N THR A 17 0.99 -0.37 11.67
CA THR A 17 2.26 -0.92 12.17
C THR A 17 2.60 -0.27 13.51
N LEU A 18 3.42 -0.91 14.35
CA LEU A 18 3.79 -0.31 15.64
C LEU A 18 4.46 1.05 15.45
N ASN A 19 5.36 1.19 14.48
CA ASN A 19 6.02 2.46 14.16
C ASN A 19 4.99 3.56 13.85
N HIS A 20 4.01 3.24 13.00
CA HIS A 20 2.96 4.18 12.66
C HIS A 20 2.12 4.58 13.89
N LEU A 21 1.81 3.62 14.77
CA LEU A 21 1.06 3.88 15.99
C LEU A 21 1.86 4.70 17.02
N GLN A 22 3.15 4.45 17.17
CA GLN A 22 4.06 5.24 18.01
C GLN A 22 4.10 6.70 17.57
N LEU A 23 4.13 6.95 16.25
CA LEU A 23 4.10 8.31 15.71
C LEU A 23 2.74 9.01 15.90
N GLN A 24 1.63 8.28 15.75
CA GLN A 24 0.28 8.87 15.81
C GLN A 24 -0.26 8.99 17.24
N ARG A 25 0.19 8.13 18.16
CA ARG A 25 -0.34 7.98 19.52
C ARG A 25 0.79 7.72 20.54
N PRO A 26 1.77 8.63 20.67
CA PRO A 26 2.93 8.42 21.55
C PRO A 26 2.56 8.31 23.04
N SER A 27 1.41 8.83 23.45
CA SER A 27 0.90 8.67 24.83
C SER A 27 0.38 7.27 25.15
N ILE A 28 0.12 6.44 24.13
CA ILE A 28 -0.39 5.07 24.27
C ILE A 28 0.70 4.05 23.90
N TYR A 29 1.48 4.35 22.86
CA TYR A 29 2.51 3.46 22.33
C TYR A 29 3.89 4.01 22.64
N ASP A 30 4.62 3.32 23.52
CA ASP A 30 5.98 3.68 23.91
C ASP A 30 6.95 3.51 22.74
N SER A 31 7.79 4.51 22.49
CA SER A 31 8.79 4.52 21.41
C SER A 31 9.88 3.45 21.55
N SER A 32 10.10 2.90 22.75
CA SER A 32 11.07 1.82 23.00
C SER A 32 10.56 0.44 22.60
N TRP A 33 9.26 0.28 22.35
CA TRP A 33 8.70 -1.01 21.99
C TRP A 33 9.14 -1.44 20.59
N LEU A 34 9.59 -2.68 20.51
CA LEU A 34 9.99 -3.36 19.28
C LEU A 34 8.83 -4.18 18.70
N CYS A 35 9.06 -4.75 17.52
CA CYS A 35 8.11 -5.61 16.83
C CYS A 35 7.51 -6.66 17.78
N PRO A 36 6.17 -6.70 17.94
CA PRO A 36 5.51 -7.65 18.85
C PRO A 36 5.76 -9.12 18.52
N SER A 37 6.10 -9.43 17.28
CA SER A 37 6.27 -10.80 16.81
C SER A 37 7.69 -11.33 16.99
N CYS A 38 8.72 -10.51 16.78
CA CYS A 38 10.12 -10.96 16.83
C CYS A 38 10.98 -10.26 17.89
N ASN A 39 10.51 -9.13 18.43
CA ASN A 39 11.19 -8.31 19.43
C ASN A 39 12.64 -7.91 19.07
N SER A 40 12.97 -7.77 17.78
CA SER A 40 14.35 -7.52 17.33
C SER A 40 14.56 -6.17 16.65
N ALA A 41 13.51 -5.56 16.10
CA ALA A 41 13.56 -4.26 15.42
C ALA A 41 12.21 -3.56 15.50
N THR A 42 12.18 -2.28 15.14
CA THR A 42 10.93 -1.53 14.98
C THR A 42 10.05 -2.18 13.91
N GLU A 43 8.77 -2.38 14.20
CA GLU A 43 7.81 -2.85 13.20
C GLU A 43 7.31 -1.67 12.37
N ASP A 44 8.01 -1.40 11.26
CA ASP A 44 7.50 -0.63 10.14
C ASP A 44 6.92 -1.57 9.06
N LEU A 45 6.51 -1.00 7.92
CA LEU A 45 5.92 -1.78 6.85
C LEU A 45 6.92 -2.76 6.21
N GLN A 46 8.19 -2.37 6.08
CA GLN A 46 9.22 -3.23 5.52
C GLN A 46 9.52 -4.41 6.45
N HIS A 47 9.66 -4.13 7.74
CA HIS A 47 9.82 -5.15 8.76
C HIS A 47 8.62 -6.09 8.81
N LEU A 48 7.39 -5.61 8.61
CA LEU A 48 6.21 -6.47 8.60
C LEU A 48 6.30 -7.60 7.56
N TRP A 49 6.89 -7.34 6.39
CA TRP A 49 7.12 -8.36 5.35
C TRP A 49 8.37 -9.20 5.59
N GLU A 50 9.45 -8.60 6.09
CA GLU A 50 10.74 -9.29 6.30
C GLU A 50 10.96 -9.78 7.74
N CYS A 51 9.93 -9.73 8.60
CA CYS A 51 10.02 -10.05 10.01
C CYS A 51 10.54 -11.50 10.17
N PRO A 52 11.60 -11.73 10.96
CA PRO A 52 12.19 -13.05 11.15
C PRO A 52 11.36 -13.97 12.07
N CYS A 53 10.17 -13.52 12.48
CA CYS A 53 9.24 -14.32 13.28
C CYS A 53 8.99 -15.68 12.61
N ASN A 54 9.13 -16.74 13.40
CA ASN A 54 9.01 -18.13 12.94
C ASN A 54 8.08 -18.93 13.86
N LEU A 55 6.96 -18.32 14.27
CA LEU A 55 5.92 -19.02 15.02
C LEU A 55 5.26 -20.08 14.12
N THR A 56 4.72 -21.14 14.71
CA THR A 56 4.17 -22.30 13.97
C THR A 56 3.20 -21.87 12.87
N GLU A 57 2.32 -20.91 13.16
CA GLU A 57 1.26 -20.43 12.26
C GLU A 57 1.54 -19.03 11.69
N TYR A 58 2.66 -18.40 12.03
CA TYR A 58 2.96 -17.04 11.57
C TYR A 58 4.45 -16.87 11.24
N LYS A 59 4.73 -16.87 9.93
CA LYS A 59 6.07 -16.80 9.34
C LYS A 59 6.11 -15.75 8.22
N PRO A 60 5.90 -14.46 8.53
CA PRO A 60 5.62 -13.42 7.54
C PRO A 60 6.64 -13.38 6.40
N ARG A 61 7.93 -13.44 6.71
CA ARG A 61 8.99 -13.45 5.68
C ARG A 61 8.95 -14.64 4.74
N ILE A 62 8.69 -15.83 5.26
CA ILE A 62 8.62 -17.05 4.44
C ILE A 62 7.36 -17.02 3.59
N THR A 63 6.23 -16.68 4.20
CA THR A 63 4.93 -16.56 3.51
C THR A 63 4.98 -15.52 2.41
N HIS A 64 5.46 -14.30 2.70
CA HIS A 64 5.51 -13.21 1.71
C HIS A 64 6.38 -13.58 0.51
N ARG A 65 7.58 -14.15 0.74
CA ARG A 65 8.46 -14.62 -0.34
C ARG A 65 7.84 -15.74 -1.17
N ALA A 66 7.09 -16.65 -0.55
CA ALA A 66 6.36 -17.70 -1.26
C ALA A 66 5.26 -17.09 -2.15
N LEU A 67 4.44 -16.20 -1.59
CA LEU A 67 3.39 -15.50 -2.35
C LEU A 67 3.96 -14.67 -3.51
N PHE A 68 5.10 -14.00 -3.30
CA PHE A 68 5.76 -13.22 -4.34
C PHE A 68 6.28 -14.12 -5.47
N ARG A 69 6.85 -15.29 -5.14
CA ARG A 69 7.23 -16.30 -6.14
C ARG A 69 6.02 -16.80 -6.92
N THR A 70 4.92 -17.13 -6.24
CA THR A 70 3.68 -17.57 -6.88
C THR A 70 3.11 -16.50 -7.80
N PHE A 71 3.11 -15.23 -7.38
CA PHE A 71 2.71 -14.10 -8.21
C PHE A 71 3.57 -14.00 -9.47
N LYS A 72 4.90 -14.06 -9.32
CA LYS A 72 5.86 -14.03 -10.43
C LYS A 72 5.61 -15.17 -11.44
N THR A 73 5.47 -16.41 -10.96
CA THR A 73 5.25 -17.58 -11.85
C THR A 73 3.87 -17.54 -12.49
N THR A 74 2.85 -17.04 -11.78
CA THR A 74 1.49 -16.87 -12.33
C THR A 74 1.47 -15.84 -13.46
N LEU A 75 2.20 -14.74 -13.31
CA LEU A 75 2.32 -13.76 -14.40
C LEU A 75 3.00 -14.36 -15.62
N LEU A 76 4.14 -15.04 -15.43
CA LEU A 76 4.86 -15.68 -16.53
C LEU A 76 3.95 -16.66 -17.28
N ASP A 77 3.30 -17.57 -16.55
CA ASP A 77 2.37 -18.54 -17.11
C ASP A 77 1.24 -17.87 -17.91
N LYS A 78 0.59 -16.84 -17.33
CA LYS A 78 -0.48 -16.12 -18.02
C LYS A 78 0.00 -15.41 -19.29
N PHE A 79 1.19 -14.83 -19.28
CA PHE A 79 1.73 -14.16 -20.48
C PHE A 79 2.11 -15.17 -21.58
N LEU A 80 2.65 -16.33 -21.22
CA LEU A 80 2.93 -17.40 -22.19
C LEU A 80 1.66 -17.90 -22.89
N HIS A 81 0.52 -17.86 -22.21
CA HIS A 81 -0.79 -18.26 -22.76
C HIS A 81 -1.60 -17.08 -23.33
N THR A 82 -1.10 -15.85 -23.25
CA THR A 82 -1.79 -14.68 -23.79
C THR A 82 -1.49 -14.56 -25.29
N PRO A 83 -2.51 -14.36 -26.15
CA PRO A 83 -2.28 -14.19 -27.58
C PRO A 83 -1.35 -13.00 -27.87
N THR A 84 -0.29 -13.20 -28.65
CA THR A 84 0.65 -12.14 -29.02
C THR A 84 0.50 -11.73 -30.48
N SER A 85 0.85 -10.48 -30.80
CA SER A 85 0.90 -10.01 -32.19
C SER A 85 2.11 -10.55 -32.96
N THR A 86 3.14 -11.00 -32.25
CA THR A 86 4.38 -11.56 -32.79
C THR A 86 4.76 -12.83 -32.05
N VAL A 87 5.51 -13.73 -32.69
CA VAL A 87 6.04 -14.93 -32.04
C VAL A 87 6.96 -14.52 -30.88
N LEU A 88 6.73 -15.09 -29.69
CA LEU A 88 7.59 -14.84 -28.53
C LEU A 88 8.98 -15.45 -28.75
N PRO A 89 10.06 -14.75 -28.39
CA PRO A 89 11.40 -15.33 -28.39
C PRO A 89 11.48 -16.57 -27.51
N GLN A 90 12.33 -17.54 -27.88
CA GLN A 90 12.58 -18.72 -27.06
C GLN A 90 13.17 -18.37 -25.68
N THR A 91 13.80 -17.19 -25.54
CA THR A 91 14.38 -16.69 -24.29
C THR A 91 13.41 -15.89 -23.43
N PHE A 92 12.15 -15.69 -23.86
CA PHE A 92 11.21 -14.79 -23.20
C PHE A 92 11.04 -15.09 -21.70
N ASP A 93 10.98 -16.37 -21.33
CA ASP A 93 10.85 -16.81 -19.94
C ASP A 93 12.10 -16.45 -19.13
N LEU A 94 13.30 -16.76 -19.63
CA LEU A 94 14.57 -16.41 -18.99
C LEU A 94 14.72 -14.89 -18.83
N ASP A 95 14.44 -14.13 -19.89
CA ASP A 95 14.54 -12.68 -19.90
C ASP A 95 13.52 -12.08 -18.91
N PHE A 96 12.28 -12.56 -18.90
CA PHE A 96 11.27 -12.15 -17.93
C PHE A 96 11.72 -12.46 -16.51
N LEU A 97 12.22 -13.66 -16.23
CA LEU A 97 12.65 -14.07 -14.89
C LEU A 97 13.88 -13.30 -14.40
N SER A 98 14.70 -12.79 -15.33
CA SER A 98 15.93 -12.02 -15.05
C SER A 98 15.69 -10.55 -14.68
N LEU A 99 14.47 -10.02 -14.90
CA LEU A 99 14.17 -8.62 -14.60
C LEU A 99 14.48 -8.27 -13.13
N ASP A 100 15.19 -7.16 -12.93
CA ASP A 100 15.60 -6.66 -11.61
C ASP A 100 14.45 -6.48 -10.63
N CYS A 101 13.23 -6.21 -11.14
CA CYS A 101 12.05 -6.05 -10.30
C CYS A 101 11.68 -7.30 -9.51
N TRP A 102 12.19 -8.48 -9.90
CA TRP A 102 11.99 -9.73 -9.17
C TRP A 102 13.00 -9.98 -8.06
N SER A 103 14.04 -9.14 -7.94
CA SER A 103 15.03 -9.30 -6.89
C SER A 103 14.38 -9.13 -5.52
N THR A 104 14.61 -10.12 -4.65
CA THR A 104 14.16 -10.14 -3.24
C THR A 104 15.30 -9.81 -2.28
N THR A 105 16.39 -9.22 -2.78
CA THR A 105 17.46 -8.72 -1.92
C THR A 105 16.92 -7.58 -1.04
N SER A 106 17.45 -7.45 0.18
CA SER A 106 16.97 -6.46 1.16
C SER A 106 17.10 -5.00 0.69
N SER A 107 17.92 -4.74 -0.33
CA SER A 107 18.08 -3.43 -0.98
C SER A 107 17.15 -3.19 -2.18
N SER A 108 16.39 -4.21 -2.63
CA SER A 108 15.52 -4.09 -3.80
C SER A 108 14.27 -3.27 -3.47
N VAL A 109 14.24 -2.02 -3.96
CA VAL A 109 13.09 -1.14 -3.78
C VAL A 109 11.86 -1.67 -4.55
N SER A 110 12.09 -2.36 -5.67
CA SER A 110 11.04 -2.86 -6.58
C SER A 110 10.13 -3.91 -5.96
N TYR A 111 10.68 -4.83 -5.15
CA TYR A 111 9.90 -5.86 -4.44
C TYR A 111 8.90 -5.24 -3.45
N HIS A 112 9.33 -4.21 -2.73
CA HIS A 112 8.50 -3.46 -1.80
C HIS A 112 7.41 -2.66 -2.54
N TRP A 113 7.74 -2.04 -3.68
CA TRP A 113 6.77 -1.34 -4.51
C TRP A 113 5.70 -2.25 -5.11
N LEU A 114 6.09 -3.44 -5.58
CA LEU A 114 5.13 -4.46 -6.06
C LEU A 114 4.18 -4.92 -4.96
N THR A 115 4.70 -5.09 -3.74
CA THR A 115 3.89 -5.40 -2.56
C THR A 115 2.87 -4.32 -2.25
N ARG A 116 3.16 -3.05 -2.57
CA ARG A 116 2.22 -1.92 -2.45
C ARG A 116 1.26 -1.80 -3.62
N GLY A 117 1.42 -2.61 -4.66
CA GLY A 117 0.62 -2.57 -5.88
C GLY A 117 1.12 -1.61 -6.95
N LEU A 118 2.33 -1.07 -6.80
CA LEU A 118 2.98 -0.28 -7.84
C LEU A 118 3.70 -1.20 -8.82
N ILE A 119 3.33 -1.11 -10.10
CA ILE A 119 3.90 -1.94 -11.15
C ILE A 119 5.21 -1.28 -11.65
N PRO A 120 6.36 -1.96 -11.60
CA PRO A 120 7.63 -1.43 -12.08
C PRO A 120 7.57 -1.09 -13.57
N SER A 121 8.18 0.05 -13.94
CA SER A 121 8.29 0.49 -15.32
C SER A 121 9.12 -0.49 -16.17
N SER A 122 10.14 -1.15 -15.58
CA SER A 122 10.94 -2.17 -16.26
C SER A 122 10.09 -3.35 -16.73
N LEU A 123 9.19 -3.84 -15.87
CA LEU A 123 8.26 -4.93 -16.21
C LEU A 123 7.31 -4.53 -17.34
N THR A 124 6.68 -3.35 -17.25
CA THR A 124 5.75 -2.90 -18.30
C THR A 124 6.47 -2.58 -19.61
N SER A 125 7.68 -2.02 -19.56
CA SER A 125 8.48 -1.70 -20.75
C SER A 125 8.95 -2.97 -21.46
N PHE A 126 9.36 -3.98 -20.70
CA PHE A 126 9.64 -5.32 -21.22
C PHE A 126 8.41 -5.85 -21.96
N LEU A 127 7.28 -6.01 -21.26
CA LEU A 127 6.07 -6.63 -21.82
C LEU A 127 5.50 -5.93 -23.05
N ARG A 128 5.64 -4.60 -23.16
CA ARG A 128 5.15 -3.81 -24.31
C ARG A 128 5.81 -4.18 -25.63
N ALA A 129 6.93 -4.90 -25.63
CA ALA A 129 7.53 -5.42 -26.85
C ALA A 129 6.67 -6.50 -27.54
N TRP A 130 5.76 -7.16 -26.80
CA TRP A 130 4.98 -8.30 -27.33
C TRP A 130 3.46 -8.20 -27.08
N PHE A 131 3.06 -7.43 -26.07
CA PHE A 131 1.66 -7.34 -25.64
C PHE A 131 1.15 -5.89 -25.69
N SER A 132 -0.13 -5.73 -26.02
CA SER A 132 -0.81 -4.45 -25.90
C SER A 132 -0.98 -4.04 -24.43
N ASN A 133 -1.14 -2.74 -24.18
CA ASN A 133 -1.40 -2.24 -22.82
C ASN A 133 -2.65 -2.88 -22.18
N ALA A 134 -3.68 -3.17 -22.97
CA ALA A 134 -4.89 -3.84 -22.49
C ALA A 134 -4.58 -5.25 -21.97
N GLN A 135 -3.88 -6.06 -22.76
CA GLN A 135 -3.47 -7.41 -22.37
C GLN A 135 -2.57 -7.42 -21.14
N ILE A 136 -1.62 -6.48 -21.05
CA ILE A 136 -0.75 -6.35 -19.88
C ILE A 136 -1.59 -6.09 -18.62
N LEU A 137 -2.57 -5.19 -18.68
CA LEU A 137 -3.43 -4.88 -17.56
C LEU A 137 -4.39 -6.03 -17.22
N ASP A 138 -4.95 -6.70 -18.23
CA ASP A 138 -5.84 -7.85 -18.06
C ASP A 138 -5.15 -9.04 -17.37
N VAL A 139 -3.84 -9.19 -17.57
CA VAL A 139 -3.03 -10.21 -16.88
C VAL A 139 -2.60 -9.74 -15.49
N ILE A 140 -2.02 -8.54 -15.38
CA ILE A 140 -1.41 -8.07 -14.12
C ILE A 140 -2.46 -7.72 -13.07
N ALA A 141 -3.53 -7.01 -13.43
CA ALA A 141 -4.46 -6.49 -12.44
C ALA A 141 -5.18 -7.58 -11.63
N PRO A 142 -5.69 -8.68 -12.23
CA PRO A 142 -6.25 -9.79 -11.46
C PRO A 142 -5.21 -10.51 -10.61
N ALA A 143 -4.03 -10.79 -11.17
CA ALA A 143 -2.95 -11.45 -10.41
C ALA A 143 -2.51 -10.63 -9.19
N LEU A 144 -2.44 -9.31 -9.34
CA LEU A 144 -2.08 -8.40 -8.26
C LEU A 144 -3.20 -8.29 -7.20
N LYS A 145 -4.46 -8.36 -7.64
CA LYS A 145 -5.61 -8.45 -6.73
C LYS A 145 -5.54 -9.71 -5.87
N ASP A 146 -5.26 -10.85 -6.48
CA ASP A 146 -5.17 -12.14 -5.79
C ASP A 146 -3.97 -12.15 -4.83
N PHE A 147 -2.81 -11.67 -5.29
CA PHE A 147 -1.61 -11.51 -4.44
C PHE A 147 -1.89 -10.66 -3.19
N HIS A 148 -2.51 -9.49 -3.34
CA HIS A 148 -2.87 -8.65 -2.18
C HIS A 148 -3.93 -9.29 -1.28
N PHE A 149 -4.89 -10.01 -1.85
CA PHE A 149 -5.89 -10.73 -1.07
C PHE A 149 -5.21 -11.79 -0.20
N THR A 150 -4.30 -12.58 -0.77
CA THR A 150 -3.59 -13.61 -0.02
C THR A 150 -2.63 -13.02 1.01
N ILE A 151 -1.95 -11.91 0.72
CA ILE A 151 -1.17 -11.16 1.73
C ILE A 151 -2.06 -10.74 2.91
N TYR A 152 -3.25 -10.22 2.62
CA TYR A 152 -4.17 -9.78 3.66
C TYR A 152 -4.58 -10.96 4.56
N VAL A 153 -4.96 -12.09 3.96
CA VAL A 153 -5.43 -13.26 4.71
C VAL A 153 -4.30 -13.93 5.48
N GLU A 154 -3.18 -14.24 4.82
CA GLU A 154 -2.11 -15.08 5.39
C GLU A 154 -1.18 -14.32 6.34
N ILE A 155 -1.01 -13.01 6.13
CA ILE A 155 -0.05 -12.20 6.89
C ILE A 155 -0.79 -11.19 7.75
N TRP A 156 -1.63 -10.35 7.16
CA TRP A 156 -2.20 -9.21 7.89
C TRP A 156 -3.20 -9.63 8.97
N ILE A 157 -4.07 -10.60 8.72
CA ILE A 157 -5.03 -11.09 9.72
C ILE A 157 -4.30 -11.71 10.91
N CYS A 158 -3.39 -12.66 10.67
CA CYS A 158 -2.60 -13.31 11.71
C CYS A 158 -1.80 -12.30 12.54
N ARG A 159 -1.11 -11.36 11.86
CA ARG A 159 -0.43 -10.25 12.51
C ARG A 159 -1.39 -9.45 13.40
N SER A 160 -2.57 -9.11 12.90
CA SER A 160 -3.53 -8.27 13.63
C SER A 160 -4.07 -8.98 14.88
N ILE A 161 -4.27 -10.30 14.82
CA ILE A 161 -4.65 -11.11 15.99
C ILE A 161 -3.53 -11.09 17.04
N LEU A 162 -2.29 -11.38 16.63
CA LEU A 162 -1.12 -11.36 17.51
C LEU A 162 -0.89 -9.97 18.12
N PHE A 163 -1.00 -8.92 17.31
CA PHE A 163 -0.84 -7.54 17.74
C PHE A 163 -1.89 -7.14 18.78
N ASN A 164 -3.16 -7.50 18.58
CA ASN A 164 -4.22 -7.24 19.57
C ASN A 164 -3.98 -7.97 20.90
N ALA A 165 -3.48 -9.21 20.86
CA ALA A 165 -3.13 -9.95 22.08
C ALA A 165 -1.95 -9.28 22.80
N TRP A 166 -0.95 -8.84 22.05
CA TRP A 166 0.19 -8.10 22.58
C TRP A 166 -0.23 -6.75 23.18
N GLU A 167 -1.10 -5.97 22.53
CA GLU A 167 -1.62 -4.71 23.08
C GLU A 167 -2.30 -4.93 24.44
N LYS A 168 -3.10 -6.00 24.57
CA LYS A 168 -3.72 -6.37 25.86
C LYS A 168 -2.66 -6.68 26.92
N SER A 169 -1.57 -7.36 26.55
CA SER A 169 -0.46 -7.64 27.48
C SER A 169 0.27 -6.37 27.94
N LYS A 170 0.21 -5.29 27.15
CA LYS A 170 0.70 -3.96 27.51
C LYS A 170 -0.30 -3.11 28.28
N GLY A 171 -1.48 -3.65 28.60
CA GLY A 171 -2.54 -2.92 29.30
C GLY A 171 -3.31 -1.92 28.43
N ILE A 172 -3.16 -1.97 27.10
CA ILE A 172 -3.87 -1.06 26.19
C ILE A 172 -5.32 -1.51 26.05
N THR A 173 -6.24 -0.62 26.39
CA THR A 173 -7.69 -0.85 26.37
C THR A 173 -8.36 -0.26 25.12
N ILE A 174 -9.56 -0.74 24.80
CA ILE A 174 -10.37 -0.21 23.69
C ILE A 174 -10.76 1.26 23.93
N SER A 175 -10.99 1.65 25.19
CA SER A 175 -11.32 3.03 25.56
C SER A 175 -10.17 3.99 25.28
N GLN A 176 -8.92 3.59 25.59
CA GLN A 176 -7.74 4.39 25.24
C GLN A 176 -7.57 4.54 23.72
N LYS A 177 -7.86 3.50 22.94
CA LYS A 177 -7.82 3.59 21.47
C LYS A 177 -8.90 4.50 20.89
N ARG A 178 -10.04 4.63 21.58
CA ARG A 178 -11.19 5.47 21.19
C ARG A 178 -11.10 6.92 21.66
N SER A 179 -10.29 7.23 22.66
CA SER A 179 -10.16 8.60 23.14
C SER A 179 -9.59 9.47 22.02
N SER A 180 -10.16 10.66 21.81
CA SER A 180 -9.62 11.61 20.84
C SER A 180 -8.21 11.98 21.25
N THR A 181 -7.29 12.01 20.30
CA THR A 181 -5.95 12.55 20.54
C THR A 181 -6.13 14.00 20.94
N SER A 182 -5.91 14.33 22.22
CA SER A 182 -5.53 15.69 22.57
C SER A 182 -4.15 15.87 21.93
N GLN A 183 -4.13 16.31 20.67
CA GLN A 183 -2.91 16.85 20.11
C GLN A 183 -2.50 17.95 21.09
N GLN A 184 -1.37 17.76 21.77
CA GLN A 184 -0.71 18.88 22.42
C GLN A 184 -0.50 19.91 21.32
N ARG A 185 -1.39 20.90 21.31
CA ARG A 185 -1.27 22.10 20.52
C ARG A 185 0.09 22.64 20.92
N ILE A 186 1.07 22.57 20.03
CA ILE A 186 2.30 23.31 20.20
C ILE A 186 1.83 24.76 20.33
N THR A 187 1.81 25.28 21.55
CA THR A 187 1.50 26.66 21.86
C THR A 187 2.67 27.48 21.39
N THR A 188 2.67 27.84 20.11
CA THR A 188 3.43 28.99 19.63
C THR A 188 2.71 30.23 20.15
N SER A 189 3.38 30.98 21.03
CA SER A 189 2.94 32.26 21.58
C SER A 189 2.57 33.25 20.46
N PRO A 190 1.60 34.16 20.68
CA PRO A 190 1.09 35.03 19.63
C PRO A 190 1.98 36.26 19.45
N ALA A 191 2.44 36.49 18.22
CA ALA A 191 2.95 37.79 17.78
C ALA A 191 1.98 38.39 16.74
N THR A 192 1.30 39.44 17.19
CA THR A 192 0.84 40.64 16.49
C THR A 192 0.10 40.53 15.15
N SER A 193 -1.14 41.01 15.17
CA SER A 193 -2.13 41.19 14.10
C SER A 193 -1.72 42.15 12.97
N SER A 194 -2.09 41.83 11.72
CA SER A 194 -2.75 42.73 10.74
C SER A 194 -3.23 41.96 9.47
N PRO A 195 -4.21 42.49 8.70
CA PRO A 195 -5.29 41.68 8.12
C PRO A 195 -5.29 41.50 6.58
N LEU A 196 -6.05 40.49 6.16
CA LEU A 196 -6.68 40.21 4.85
C LEU A 196 -5.81 40.15 3.57
N SER A 197 -5.77 38.95 2.98
CA SER A 197 -6.26 38.75 1.60
C SER A 197 -6.65 37.29 1.38
N SER A 198 -7.95 37.07 1.18
CA SER A 198 -8.52 35.80 0.74
C SER A 198 -8.11 35.54 -0.70
N SER A 199 -7.01 34.80 -0.89
CA SER A 199 -6.66 34.22 -2.18
C SER A 199 -7.11 32.77 -2.19
N MET A 200 -8.01 32.42 -3.11
CA MET A 200 -8.34 31.02 -3.40
C MET A 200 -7.04 30.28 -3.69
N ALA A 201 -6.67 29.35 -2.81
CA ALA A 201 -5.48 28.53 -2.99
C ALA A 201 -5.62 27.75 -4.30
N SER A 202 -4.78 28.08 -5.28
CA SER A 202 -4.46 27.19 -6.38
C SER A 202 -3.90 25.92 -5.78
N VAL A 203 -4.68 24.84 -5.84
CA VAL A 203 -4.28 23.52 -5.35
C VAL A 203 -3.09 23.05 -6.17
N SER A 204 -1.90 23.14 -5.58
CA SER A 204 -0.71 22.45 -6.08
C SER A 204 -1.00 20.94 -6.14
N SER A 205 -0.48 20.28 -7.18
CA SER A 205 -0.69 18.86 -7.46
C SER A 205 -0.25 17.89 -6.34
N ASP A 206 0.38 18.40 -5.28
CA ASP A 206 0.84 17.64 -4.11
C ASP A 206 -0.09 17.75 -2.88
N SER A 207 -1.08 18.66 -2.91
CA SER A 207 -1.98 18.90 -1.78
C SER A 207 -2.97 17.75 -1.55
N TRP A 208 -3.39 17.04 -2.60
CA TRP A 208 -4.42 16.02 -2.46
C TRP A 208 -3.94 14.80 -1.67
N VAL A 209 -2.64 14.44 -1.73
CA VAL A 209 -2.08 13.34 -0.93
C VAL A 209 -2.14 13.66 0.56
N SER A 210 -1.82 14.91 0.95
CA SER A 210 -1.95 15.38 2.34
C SER A 210 -3.40 15.41 2.80
N TRP A 211 -4.33 15.80 1.92
CA TRP A 211 -5.75 15.89 2.24
C TRP A 211 -6.43 14.53 2.32
N VAL A 212 -6.10 13.60 1.40
CA VAL A 212 -6.56 12.21 1.41
C VAL A 212 -6.03 11.49 2.63
N SER A 213 -4.73 11.65 2.93
CA SER A 213 -4.13 11.12 4.16
C SER A 213 -4.85 11.68 5.38
N SER A 214 -5.09 13.00 5.44
CA SER A 214 -5.81 13.64 6.55
C SER A 214 -7.26 13.17 6.68
N SER A 215 -7.98 12.97 5.58
CA SER A 215 -9.39 12.53 5.58
C SER A 215 -9.54 11.07 5.99
N ILE A 216 -8.59 10.21 5.61
CA ILE A 216 -8.49 8.82 6.09
C ILE A 216 -8.11 8.79 7.57
N VAL A 217 -7.22 9.67 8.00
CA VAL A 217 -6.78 9.82 9.40
C VAL A 217 -7.90 10.36 10.31
N GLN A 218 -8.78 11.21 9.78
CA GLN A 218 -9.86 11.89 10.54
C GLN A 218 -11.22 11.19 10.45
N GLY A 219 -11.35 10.09 9.68
CA GLY A 219 -12.60 9.32 9.58
C GLY A 219 -13.70 9.96 8.73
N GLY A 220 -13.33 10.72 7.69
CA GLY A 220 -14.28 11.38 6.79
C GLY A 220 -15.16 10.43 5.98
N SER A 221 -16.29 10.94 5.48
CA SER A 221 -17.25 10.16 4.67
C SER A 221 -16.62 9.66 3.37
N TRP A 222 -16.62 8.32 3.21
CA TRP A 222 -16.14 7.59 2.03
C TRP A 222 -16.74 8.06 0.70
N ILE A 223 -17.94 8.65 0.73
CA ILE A 223 -18.66 9.12 -0.47
C ILE A 223 -17.93 10.31 -1.12
N SER A 224 -17.31 11.18 -0.32
CA SER A 224 -16.51 12.30 -0.82
C SER A 224 -15.21 11.84 -1.50
N TYR A 225 -14.66 10.70 -1.09
CA TYR A 225 -13.45 10.10 -1.63
C TYR A 225 -13.68 9.44 -3.01
N LEU A 226 -14.78 8.72 -3.18
CA LEU A 226 -15.12 8.09 -4.47
C LEU A 226 -15.48 9.11 -5.55
N ASP A 227 -16.14 10.23 -5.18
CA ASP A 227 -16.47 11.29 -6.13
C ASP A 227 -15.21 12.01 -6.64
N PHE A 228 -14.18 12.14 -5.80
CA PHE A 228 -12.87 12.69 -6.19
C PHE A 228 -12.07 11.73 -7.07
N LEU A 229 -11.97 10.43 -6.71
CA LEU A 229 -11.29 9.44 -7.56
C LEU A 229 -11.97 9.30 -8.93
N ARG A 230 -13.31 9.40 -9.00
CA ARG A 230 -14.04 9.49 -10.28
C ARG A 230 -13.59 10.67 -11.12
N ARG A 231 -13.31 11.83 -10.52
CA ARG A 231 -12.85 13.04 -11.24
C ARG A 231 -11.39 12.96 -11.69
N LEU A 232 -10.55 12.17 -11.02
CA LEU A 232 -9.16 11.92 -11.45
C LEU A 232 -9.03 10.82 -12.51
N THR A 233 -9.92 9.82 -12.48
CA THR A 233 -9.89 8.66 -13.40
C THR A 233 -10.73 8.86 -14.66
N VAL A 234 -11.59 9.88 -14.70
CA VAL A 234 -12.36 10.26 -15.88
C VAL A 234 -11.90 11.65 -16.33
N GLN A 235 -10.99 11.71 -17.31
CA GLN A 235 -11.09 12.81 -18.27
C GLN A 235 -12.37 12.55 -19.06
N PRO A 236 -13.40 13.40 -18.98
CA PRO A 236 -14.52 13.29 -19.90
C PRO A 236 -13.96 13.60 -21.28
N LEU A 237 -13.82 12.58 -22.13
CA LEU A 237 -13.83 12.75 -23.56
C LEU A 237 -15.11 13.54 -23.87
N ARG A 238 -14.94 14.83 -24.15
CA ARG A 238 -16.00 15.70 -24.66
C ARG A 238 -16.36 15.19 -26.06
N LEU A 239 -17.21 14.18 -26.13
CA LEU A 239 -17.99 13.93 -27.33
C LEU A 239 -18.99 15.09 -27.44
N ARG A 240 -18.67 16.06 -28.30
CA ARG A 240 -19.67 17.01 -28.81
C ARG A 240 -20.66 16.19 -29.64
N VAL A 241 -21.79 15.84 -29.04
CA VAL A 241 -22.99 15.52 -29.81
C VAL A 241 -23.78 16.82 -29.89
N SER A 242 -23.66 17.49 -31.04
CA SER A 242 -24.57 18.57 -31.43
C SER A 242 -25.90 17.94 -31.83
N PHE A 243 -26.96 18.31 -31.12
CA PHE A 243 -28.33 18.03 -31.51
C PHE A 243 -28.69 18.85 -32.75
N TRP A 244 -29.14 18.15 -33.80
CA TRP A 244 -30.22 18.57 -34.69
C TRP A 244 -31.12 17.36 -34.88
#